data_AF-A0A2K3J846-F1
#
_entry.id   AF-A0A2K3J846-F1
#
_cell.length_a   1.000
_cell.length_b   1.000
_cell.length_c   1.000
_cell.angle_alpha   90.00
_cell.angle_beta   90.00
_cell.angle_gamma   90.00
#
_symmetry.space_group_name_H-M   'P 1'
#
loop_
_entity.id
_entity.type
_entity.pdbx_description
1 polymer ?
#
loop_
_entity_poly.entity_id
_entity_poly.type
_entity_poly.pdbx_seq_one_letter_code
_entity_poly.pdbx_strand_id
1 'polypeptide(L)'
;MSVRIWTKKSSSINGSIIIDREGMSIKLDSGKTVSINDKVNLFYEMTVQILPEIDGKKRITELKSPVKISLKPLILTYRMYNPQGGQYIEDIFPPSTLGFYGRMKSGNEQFLYIAQEIENDSRLWLTIADPKTGQIFEAHPIYKYEAGSLALIDSQEFSKIWSEAIGSAIPSSETDEILSVLDSPSVSWSDFAKLLGDISIPNPKLGKTMRETLTQIIPSSFPSEVQEQLMLFLAFVLKKGIPAEDPITYLNKFWSFPILGALLEGHLMCLVDEAEWPPYLKLITLADRKHLIAPTRAIDDVVSDSPWLLFWQKTMERFPNWFDIAAGMVKELSDRGRVVSKPPITESAAKKSKELWKKRLAILTYELRIVGRVNSKALGLNELVYIGAAYRWPHRHMRFITRLGSSADNSPFLQVLVMPPSAAAQVQRVLPSIMTVSWSTRTSNIDIFDMKKKTWEIPAERIISSIGNAISIKKMTNKFGIKKSVDSYRITKDEAKVADLVTEGIRLSGLERSEYLAPWELDRRKVQHLLSNLSDRGVIQLFYDASDQKLISLATIVHGPPEKVASLCSSFLECTP
;
A
#
# COMPACT_ATOMS: atom_id res chain seq x y z
N MET A 1 28.27 -19.11 -12.11
CA MET A 1 29.47 -18.36 -11.64
C MET A 1 30.43 -19.34 -11.01
N SER A 2 31.71 -19.37 -11.42
CA SER A 2 32.69 -20.35 -10.91
C SER A 2 33.15 -19.99 -9.49
N VAL A 3 33.24 -20.99 -8.61
CA VAL A 3 33.64 -20.84 -7.20
C VAL A 3 34.51 -22.00 -6.75
N ARG A 4 35.31 -21.76 -5.72
CA ARG A 4 36.08 -22.80 -5.03
C ARG A 4 35.36 -23.21 -3.75
N ILE A 5 35.22 -24.51 -3.50
CA ILE A 5 34.43 -25.05 -2.39
C ILE A 5 35.34 -25.71 -1.38
N TRP A 6 35.07 -25.43 -0.11
CA TRP A 6 35.79 -25.95 1.04
C TRP A 6 34.89 -26.89 1.84
N THR A 7 35.34 -28.13 2.02
CA THR A 7 34.75 -29.08 2.98
C THR A 7 35.58 -29.06 4.28
N LYS A 8 35.03 -29.55 5.40
CA LYS A 8 35.78 -29.69 6.68
C LYS A 8 37.11 -30.46 6.57
N LYS A 9 37.37 -31.16 5.46
CA LYS A 9 38.59 -31.95 5.19
C LYS A 9 39.68 -31.20 4.38
N SER A 10 39.64 -29.88 4.29
CA SER A 10 40.71 -29.05 3.69
C SER A 10 40.97 -29.23 2.19
N SER A 11 40.21 -30.08 1.50
CA SER A 11 40.28 -30.20 0.04
C SER A 11 39.39 -29.14 -0.62
N SER A 12 40.00 -28.34 -1.49
CA SER A 12 39.29 -27.39 -2.33
C SER A 12 38.85 -28.05 -3.64
N ILE A 13 37.56 -28.01 -3.96
CA ILE A 13 37.01 -28.50 -5.23
C ILE A 13 36.43 -27.31 -5.99
N ASN A 14 36.70 -27.21 -7.29
CA ASN A 14 36.08 -26.19 -8.13
C ASN A 14 34.64 -26.59 -8.49
N GLY A 15 33.79 -25.59 -8.65
CA GLY A 15 32.43 -25.78 -9.10
C GLY A 15 31.81 -24.49 -9.58
N SER A 16 30.50 -24.54 -9.83
CA SER A 16 29.72 -23.41 -10.31
C SER A 16 28.44 -23.25 -9.52
N ILE A 17 28.17 -22.01 -9.09
CA ILE A 17 26.90 -21.65 -8.47
C ILE A 17 25.79 -21.72 -9.52
N ILE A 18 24.73 -22.42 -9.15
CA ILE A 18 23.44 -22.51 -9.83
C ILE A 18 22.40 -21.94 -8.87
N ILE A 19 21.55 -21.07 -9.40
CA ILE A 19 20.41 -20.54 -8.66
C ILE A 19 19.15 -20.84 -9.47
N ASP A 20 18.13 -21.33 -8.79
CA ASP A 20 16.82 -21.64 -9.35
C ASP A 20 15.72 -21.33 -8.33
N ARG A 21 14.51 -21.86 -8.57
CA ARG A 21 13.35 -21.67 -7.68
C ARG A 21 13.46 -22.44 -6.35
N GLU A 22 14.32 -23.45 -6.26
CA GLU A 22 14.52 -24.21 -5.02
C GLU A 22 15.58 -23.56 -4.13
N GLY A 23 16.46 -22.75 -4.72
CA GLY A 23 17.40 -21.90 -4.01
C GLY A 23 18.74 -21.85 -4.71
N MET A 24 19.81 -21.94 -3.92
CA MET A 24 21.17 -22.04 -4.44
C MET A 24 21.69 -23.46 -4.34
N SER A 25 22.41 -23.89 -5.36
CA SER A 25 23.19 -25.12 -5.34
C SER A 25 24.55 -24.88 -6.00
N ILE A 26 25.49 -25.79 -5.78
CA ILE A 26 26.79 -25.76 -6.44
C ILE A 26 26.97 -27.06 -7.21
N LYS A 27 27.18 -26.94 -8.52
CA LYS A 27 27.57 -28.04 -9.38
C LYS A 27 29.09 -28.14 -9.40
N LEU A 28 29.62 -29.22 -8.83
CA LEU A 28 31.04 -29.53 -8.82
C LEU A 28 31.52 -29.88 -10.23
N ASP A 29 32.82 -29.71 -10.49
CA ASP A 29 33.45 -30.17 -11.74
C ASP A 29 33.31 -31.69 -11.93
N SER A 30 33.12 -32.45 -10.85
CA SER A 30 32.79 -33.88 -10.88
C SER A 30 31.38 -34.20 -11.40
N GLY A 31 30.56 -33.19 -11.70
CA GLY A 31 29.16 -33.34 -12.13
C GLY A 31 28.16 -33.50 -10.98
N LYS A 32 28.62 -33.74 -9.75
CA LYS A 32 27.76 -33.81 -8.56
C LYS A 32 27.24 -32.41 -8.20
N THR A 33 25.94 -32.31 -7.92
CA THR A 33 25.32 -31.10 -7.36
C THR A 33 25.22 -31.22 -5.85
N VAL A 34 25.54 -30.14 -5.16
CA VAL A 34 25.42 -30.01 -3.71
C VAL A 34 24.49 -28.83 -3.42
N SER A 35 23.45 -29.07 -2.64
CA SER A 35 22.38 -28.11 -2.40
C SER A 35 22.42 -27.53 -1.00
N ILE A 36 21.70 -26.42 -0.79
CA ILE A 36 21.46 -25.84 0.54
C ILE A 36 20.79 -26.80 1.54
N ASN A 37 20.13 -27.86 1.05
CA ASN A 37 19.42 -28.85 1.88
C ASN A 37 20.34 -29.97 2.39
N ASP A 38 21.58 -30.05 1.90
CA ASP A 38 22.52 -31.06 2.35
C ASP A 38 23.00 -30.74 3.78
N LYS A 39 22.99 -31.74 4.68
CA LYS A 39 23.36 -31.59 6.11
C LYS A 39 24.85 -31.26 6.36
N VAL A 40 25.61 -30.91 5.33
CA VAL A 40 27.05 -30.69 5.40
C VAL A 40 27.33 -29.19 5.49
N ASN A 41 28.08 -28.76 6.52
CA ASN A 41 28.61 -27.40 6.57
C ASN A 41 29.65 -27.22 5.46
N LEU A 42 29.24 -26.55 4.39
CA LEU A 42 30.07 -26.28 3.22
C LEU A 42 30.29 -24.79 3.10
N PHE A 43 31.49 -24.42 2.65
CA PHE A 43 31.84 -23.04 2.37
C PHE A 43 32.26 -22.93 0.90
N TYR A 44 31.94 -21.81 0.28
CA TYR A 44 32.44 -21.47 -1.04
C TYR A 44 33.19 -20.14 -0.99
N GLU A 45 34.17 -19.97 -1.86
CA GLU A 45 35.06 -18.82 -1.90
C GLU A 45 34.67 -17.93 -3.07
N MET A 46 34.48 -16.64 -2.77
CA MET A 46 34.20 -15.59 -3.72
C MET A 46 35.39 -14.64 -3.79
N THR A 47 35.79 -14.29 -5.02
CA THR A 47 36.90 -13.34 -5.29
C THR A 47 36.40 -12.03 -5.88
N VAL A 48 35.11 -11.95 -6.24
CA VAL A 48 34.50 -10.79 -6.89
C VAL A 48 33.22 -10.39 -6.18
N GLN A 49 32.88 -9.11 -6.28
CA GLN A 49 31.54 -8.60 -6.02
C GLN A 49 30.87 -8.21 -7.34
N ILE A 50 29.55 -8.31 -7.38
CA ILE A 50 28.72 -7.96 -8.53
C ILE A 50 27.75 -6.87 -8.09
N LEU A 51 27.73 -5.76 -8.81
CA LEU A 51 26.83 -4.62 -8.57
C LEU A 51 26.12 -4.22 -9.87
N PRO A 52 24.90 -3.69 -9.80
CA PRO A 52 24.19 -3.20 -10.98
C PRO A 52 24.69 -1.82 -11.40
N GLU A 53 24.76 -1.57 -12.70
CA GLU A 53 25.03 -0.28 -13.32
C GLU A 53 23.72 0.40 -13.74
N ILE A 54 23.75 1.71 -14.03
CA ILE A 54 22.56 2.52 -14.34
C ILE A 54 21.74 1.93 -15.50
N ASP A 55 22.39 1.33 -16.49
CA ASP A 55 21.75 0.71 -17.65
C ASP A 55 21.28 -0.74 -17.40
N GLY A 56 21.39 -1.24 -16.16
CA GLY A 56 21.07 -2.61 -15.78
C GLY A 56 22.16 -3.65 -16.11
N LYS A 57 23.31 -3.22 -16.66
CA LYS A 57 24.47 -4.09 -16.80
C LYS A 57 25.11 -4.36 -15.44
N LYS A 58 25.97 -5.37 -15.40
CA LYS A 58 26.67 -5.78 -14.17
C LYS A 58 28.09 -5.28 -14.18
N ARG A 59 28.47 -4.59 -13.11
CA ARG A 59 29.86 -4.29 -12.79
C ARG A 59 30.42 -5.37 -11.88
N ILE A 60 31.42 -6.08 -12.37
CA ILE A 60 32.16 -7.07 -11.59
C ILE A 60 33.43 -6.39 -11.07
N THR A 61 33.68 -6.44 -9.77
CA THR A 61 34.85 -5.84 -9.14
C THR A 61 35.56 -6.88 -8.27
N GLU A 62 36.89 -6.96 -8.35
CA GLU A 62 37.66 -7.85 -7.48
C GLU A 62 37.60 -7.39 -6.01
N LEU A 63 37.47 -8.37 -5.11
CA LEU A 63 37.55 -8.15 -3.68
C LEU A 63 39.01 -8.01 -3.25
N LYS A 64 39.29 -7.18 -2.25
CA LYS A 64 40.64 -7.02 -1.67
C LYS A 64 41.22 -8.35 -1.16
N SER A 65 40.36 -9.26 -0.72
CA SER A 65 40.71 -10.61 -0.30
C SER A 65 39.54 -11.55 -0.61
N PRO A 66 39.78 -12.82 -0.96
CA PRO A 66 38.71 -13.80 -1.11
C PRO A 66 37.90 -13.94 0.17
N VAL A 67 36.58 -14.08 0.05
CA VAL A 67 35.67 -14.28 1.18
C VAL A 67 35.13 -15.71 1.14
N LYS A 68 35.16 -16.39 2.29
CA LYS A 68 34.58 -17.73 2.45
C LYS A 68 33.17 -17.60 3.00
N ILE A 69 32.20 -18.13 2.29
CA ILE A 69 30.77 -17.94 2.54
C ILE A 69 30.14 -19.31 2.82
N SER A 70 29.38 -19.42 3.90
CA SER A 70 28.63 -20.63 4.22
C SER A 70 27.55 -20.87 3.18
N LEU A 71 27.51 -22.06 2.57
CA LEU A 71 26.50 -22.42 1.58
C LEU A 71 25.08 -22.35 2.17
N LYS A 72 24.92 -22.65 3.46
CA LYS A 72 23.62 -22.64 4.12
C LYS A 72 23.13 -21.19 4.32
N PRO A 73 21.97 -20.80 3.76
CA PRO A 73 21.45 -19.46 3.93
C PRO A 73 20.93 -19.23 5.35
N LEU A 74 21.13 -18.01 5.85
CA LEU A 74 20.42 -17.49 7.02
C LEU A 74 19.03 -16.98 6.64
N ILE A 75 18.95 -16.33 5.47
CA ILE A 75 17.71 -15.81 4.90
C ILE A 75 17.66 -16.27 3.45
N LEU A 76 16.51 -16.83 3.06
CA LEU A 76 16.19 -17.21 1.69
C LEU A 76 14.75 -16.74 1.45
N THR A 77 14.57 -15.73 0.61
CA THR A 77 13.27 -15.10 0.42
C THR A 77 13.08 -14.57 -0.99
N TYR A 78 11.82 -14.54 -1.44
CA TYR A 78 11.43 -13.92 -2.69
C TYR A 78 10.99 -12.49 -2.43
N ARG A 79 11.53 -11.55 -3.19
CA ARG A 79 11.14 -10.14 -3.15
C ARG A 79 11.14 -9.57 -4.56
N MET A 80 10.38 -8.50 -4.76
CA MET A 80 10.46 -7.74 -6.00
C MET A 80 11.87 -7.15 -6.16
N TYR A 81 12.33 -6.93 -7.39
CA TYR A 81 13.62 -6.33 -7.67
C TYR A 81 13.62 -5.60 -9.03
N ASN A 82 14.32 -4.46 -9.09
CA ASN A 82 14.62 -3.76 -10.33
C ASN A 82 16.11 -3.96 -10.66
N PRO A 83 16.47 -4.55 -11.81
CA PRO A 83 17.87 -4.80 -12.16
C PRO A 83 18.67 -3.55 -12.55
N GLN A 84 18.02 -2.42 -12.77
CA GLN A 84 18.69 -1.15 -13.07
C GLN A 84 19.40 -0.59 -11.83
N GLY A 85 20.63 -0.12 -12.00
CA GLY A 85 21.35 0.61 -10.96
C GLY A 85 20.93 2.09 -10.92
N GLY A 86 21.40 2.81 -9.90
CA GLY A 86 21.12 4.23 -9.71
C GLY A 86 20.48 4.56 -8.37
N GLN A 87 20.38 5.85 -8.06
CA GLN A 87 19.70 6.33 -6.87
C GLN A 87 18.21 6.51 -7.20
N TYR A 88 17.36 5.75 -6.52
CA TYR A 88 15.92 5.89 -6.65
C TYR A 88 15.44 7.12 -5.85
N ILE A 89 14.34 7.74 -6.31
CA ILE A 89 13.78 9.00 -5.74
C ILE A 89 13.33 8.86 -4.28
N GLU A 90 13.43 7.66 -3.70
CA GLU A 90 13.14 7.37 -2.29
C GLU A 90 14.20 6.45 -1.66
N ASP A 91 15.47 6.53 -2.08
CA ASP A 91 16.56 5.80 -1.40
C ASP A 91 16.88 6.50 -0.06
N ILE A 92 15.93 6.37 0.86
CA ILE A 92 15.96 6.90 2.22
C ILE A 92 16.93 6.10 3.10
N PHE A 93 17.49 5.00 2.58
CA PHE A 93 18.36 4.11 3.35
C PHE A 93 19.84 4.50 3.21
N PRO A 94 20.69 4.12 4.19
CA PRO A 94 22.09 4.53 4.20
C PRO A 94 22.83 4.11 2.91
N PRO A 95 23.80 4.90 2.41
CA PRO A 95 24.59 4.51 1.23
C PRO A 95 25.30 3.15 1.32
N SER A 96 25.44 2.59 2.53
CA SER A 96 25.95 1.22 2.74
C SER A 96 25.09 0.14 2.08
N THR A 97 23.82 0.44 1.77
CA THR A 97 22.90 -0.44 1.05
C THR A 97 23.31 -0.66 -0.41
N LEU A 98 24.13 0.21 -0.99
CA LEU A 98 24.34 0.29 -2.44
C LEU A 98 23.02 0.37 -3.24
N GLY A 99 21.94 0.85 -2.63
CA GLY A 99 20.61 1.02 -3.19
C GLY A 99 19.77 -0.25 -3.35
N PHE A 100 20.19 -1.43 -2.83
CA PHE A 100 19.45 -2.68 -3.09
C PHE A 100 18.03 -2.65 -2.53
N TYR A 101 17.81 -1.96 -1.41
CA TYR A 101 16.48 -1.83 -0.82
C TYR A 101 15.56 -0.96 -1.69
N GLY A 102 16.07 0.14 -2.26
CA GLY A 102 15.33 0.96 -3.23
C GLY A 102 14.94 0.16 -4.48
N ARG A 103 15.84 -0.70 -4.99
CA ARG A 103 15.54 -1.65 -6.06
C ARG A 103 14.49 -2.68 -5.68
N MET A 104 14.54 -3.16 -4.43
CA MET A 104 13.54 -4.10 -3.91
C MET A 104 12.14 -3.48 -3.88
N LYS A 105 12.02 -2.19 -3.56
CA LYS A 105 10.75 -1.47 -3.47
C LYS A 105 10.19 -1.01 -4.81
N SER A 106 11.07 -0.59 -5.73
CA SER A 106 10.69 -0.19 -7.08
C SER A 106 10.56 -1.34 -8.07
N GLY A 107 10.95 -2.56 -7.66
CA GLY A 107 10.89 -3.75 -8.49
C GLY A 107 9.47 -4.19 -8.83
N ASN A 108 9.32 -4.76 -10.02
CA ASN A 108 8.08 -5.36 -10.51
C ASN A 108 8.19 -6.88 -10.71
N GLU A 109 9.41 -7.43 -10.77
CA GLU A 109 9.68 -8.85 -10.96
C GLU A 109 10.20 -9.51 -9.69
N GLN A 110 9.80 -10.77 -9.45
CA GLN A 110 10.24 -11.54 -8.29
C GLN A 110 11.64 -12.13 -8.50
N PHE A 111 12.54 -11.80 -7.58
CA PHE A 111 13.92 -12.28 -7.50
C PHE A 111 14.15 -13.02 -6.20
N LEU A 112 15.15 -13.90 -6.19
CA LEU A 112 15.58 -14.63 -5.02
C LEU A 112 16.70 -13.86 -4.29
N TYR A 113 16.47 -13.58 -3.01
CA TYR A 113 17.42 -12.94 -2.10
C TYR A 113 17.97 -13.98 -1.14
N ILE A 114 19.30 -14.09 -1.11
CA ILE A 114 20.02 -15.07 -0.30
C ILE A 114 21.01 -14.32 0.57
N ALA A 115 20.85 -14.39 1.90
CA ALA A 115 21.82 -13.86 2.86
C ALA A 115 22.54 -15.00 3.58
N GLN A 116 23.87 -14.97 3.56
CA GLN A 116 24.72 -16.09 4.03
C GLN A 116 25.81 -15.59 4.98
N GLU A 117 26.27 -16.46 5.88
CA GLU A 117 27.38 -16.11 6.77
C GLU A 117 28.71 -16.06 6.03
N ILE A 118 29.52 -15.04 6.32
CA ILE A 118 30.91 -14.97 5.91
C ILE A 118 31.77 -15.49 7.07
N GLU A 119 32.67 -16.41 6.79
CA GLU A 119 33.59 -16.97 7.78
C GLU A 119 34.51 -15.87 8.33
N ASN A 120 34.53 -15.72 9.66
CA ASN A 120 35.33 -14.72 10.38
C ASN A 120 35.03 -13.25 10.03
N ASP A 121 33.86 -12.93 9.45
CA ASP A 121 33.39 -11.56 9.26
C ASP A 121 32.06 -11.34 9.98
N SER A 122 31.86 -10.13 10.51
CA SER A 122 30.60 -9.73 11.16
C SER A 122 29.47 -9.43 10.16
N ARG A 123 29.82 -9.22 8.89
CA ARG A 123 28.92 -8.99 7.76
C ARG A 123 28.37 -10.31 7.21
N LEU A 124 27.33 -10.19 6.40
CA LEU A 124 26.71 -11.30 5.66
C LEU A 124 26.96 -11.11 4.17
N TRP A 125 26.93 -12.19 3.40
CA TRP A 125 26.98 -12.14 1.95
C TRP A 125 25.57 -12.13 1.38
N LEU A 126 25.22 -11.09 0.61
CA LEU A 126 23.96 -10.99 -0.12
C LEU A 126 24.17 -11.48 -1.55
N THR A 127 23.27 -12.32 -2.04
CA THR A 127 23.14 -12.65 -3.46
C THR A 127 21.70 -12.40 -3.90
N ILE A 128 21.53 -11.62 -4.97
CA ILE A 128 20.23 -11.35 -5.60
C ILE A 128 20.29 -11.92 -7.02
N ALA A 129 19.36 -12.81 -7.33
CA ALA A 129 19.34 -13.51 -8.61
C ALA A 129 17.93 -13.72 -9.13
N ASP A 130 17.80 -13.75 -10.46
CA ASP A 130 16.57 -14.16 -11.12
C ASP A 130 16.45 -15.70 -11.04
N PRO A 131 15.43 -16.23 -10.35
CA PRO A 131 15.25 -17.68 -10.20
C PRO A 131 14.81 -18.39 -11.48
N LYS A 132 14.38 -17.65 -12.53
CA LYS A 132 14.00 -18.22 -13.83
C LYS A 132 15.21 -18.44 -14.73
N THR A 133 16.11 -17.47 -14.78
CA THR A 133 17.32 -17.53 -15.63
C THR A 133 18.56 -18.03 -14.87
N GLY A 134 18.50 -18.07 -13.54
CA GLY A 134 19.66 -18.35 -12.66
C GLY A 134 20.71 -17.23 -12.67
N GLN A 135 20.37 -16.08 -13.24
CA GLN A 135 21.28 -14.98 -13.42
C GLN A 135 21.45 -14.20 -12.11
N ILE A 136 22.69 -14.10 -11.61
CA ILE A 136 23.03 -13.26 -10.44
C ILE A 136 23.18 -11.81 -10.89
N PHE A 137 22.43 -10.89 -10.28
CA PHE A 137 22.49 -9.45 -10.55
C PHE A 137 23.30 -8.70 -9.50
N GLU A 138 23.22 -9.12 -8.23
CA GLU A 138 24.03 -8.57 -7.15
C GLU A 138 24.66 -9.68 -6.33
N ALA A 139 25.91 -9.47 -5.92
CA ALA A 139 26.62 -10.34 -4.99
C ALA A 139 27.66 -9.53 -4.23
N HIS A 140 27.40 -9.19 -2.97
CA HIS A 140 28.28 -8.32 -2.18
C HIS A 140 28.03 -8.47 -0.67
N PRO A 141 28.96 -8.01 0.20
CA PRO A 141 28.74 -8.04 1.64
C PRO A 141 27.71 -6.98 2.06
N ILE A 142 26.91 -7.30 3.06
CA ILE A 142 25.93 -6.44 3.75
C ILE A 142 26.07 -6.57 5.27
N TYR A 143 25.64 -5.58 6.03
CA TYR A 143 25.61 -5.68 7.48
C TYR A 143 24.42 -6.51 7.98
N LYS A 144 24.55 -7.14 9.16
CA LYS A 144 23.49 -7.96 9.76
C LYS A 144 22.16 -7.22 9.94
N TYR A 145 22.20 -5.92 10.22
CA TYR A 145 20.98 -5.12 10.36
C TYR A 145 20.25 -4.90 9.02
N GLU A 146 20.96 -4.93 7.89
CA GLU A 146 20.41 -4.78 6.54
C GLU A 146 19.71 -6.08 6.12
N ALA A 147 20.31 -7.22 6.44
CA ALA A 147 19.69 -8.52 6.19
C ALA A 147 18.36 -8.69 6.94
N GLY A 148 18.23 -8.07 8.12
CA GLY A 148 16.99 -8.08 8.90
C GLY A 148 15.77 -7.56 8.13
N SER A 149 15.95 -6.59 7.22
CA SER A 149 14.84 -6.05 6.42
C SER A 149 14.38 -7.00 5.33
N LEU A 150 15.26 -7.89 4.84
CA LEU A 150 14.91 -8.90 3.82
C LEU A 150 13.86 -9.90 4.36
N ALA A 151 13.95 -10.24 5.65
CA ALA A 151 13.02 -11.17 6.29
C ALA A 151 11.67 -10.54 6.63
N LEU A 152 11.53 -9.21 6.55
CA LEU A 152 10.29 -8.51 6.85
C LEU A 152 9.45 -8.42 5.57
N ILE A 153 8.13 -8.54 5.75
CA ILE A 153 7.13 -8.17 4.75
C ILE A 153 6.54 -6.88 5.28
N ASP A 154 6.67 -5.79 4.53
CA ASP A 154 6.03 -4.52 4.91
C ASP A 154 4.60 -4.43 4.35
N SER A 155 3.89 -3.36 4.73
CA SER A 155 2.49 -3.18 4.37
C SER A 155 2.25 -3.12 2.86
N GLN A 156 3.19 -2.55 2.09
CA GLN A 156 3.11 -2.50 0.62
C GLN A 156 3.23 -3.88 0.00
N GLU A 157 4.24 -4.65 0.41
CA GLU A 157 4.44 -6.02 -0.09
C GLU A 157 3.28 -6.93 0.34
N PHE A 158 2.85 -6.82 1.60
CA PHE A 158 1.68 -7.55 2.09
C PHE A 158 0.43 -7.20 1.29
N SER A 159 0.19 -5.91 1.01
CA SER A 159 -0.96 -5.47 0.21
C SER A 159 -0.95 -6.04 -1.20
N LYS A 160 0.23 -6.18 -1.82
CA LYS A 160 0.39 -6.83 -3.12
C LYS A 160 0.03 -8.32 -3.05
N ILE A 161 0.61 -9.07 -2.11
CA ILE A 161 0.29 -10.49 -1.88
C ILE A 161 -1.20 -10.67 -1.62
N TRP A 162 -1.77 -9.80 -0.78
CA TRP A 162 -3.18 -9.82 -0.43
C TRP A 162 -4.08 -9.56 -1.64
N SER A 163 -3.74 -8.56 -2.46
CA SER A 163 -4.48 -8.25 -3.69
C SER A 163 -4.39 -9.37 -4.71
N GLU A 164 -3.21 -9.97 -4.90
CA GLU A 164 -2.99 -11.13 -5.77
C GLU A 164 -3.78 -12.35 -5.29
N ALA A 165 -3.83 -12.60 -3.98
CA ALA A 165 -4.61 -13.69 -3.40
C ALA A 165 -6.11 -13.51 -3.59
N ILE A 166 -6.63 -12.28 -3.41
CA ILE A 166 -8.04 -11.96 -3.69
C ILE A 166 -8.34 -12.11 -5.19
N GLY A 167 -7.47 -11.58 -6.07
CA GLY A 167 -7.63 -11.69 -7.51
C GLY A 167 -7.59 -13.14 -8.00
N SER A 168 -6.71 -13.97 -7.43
CA SER A 168 -6.58 -15.39 -7.76
C SER A 168 -7.80 -16.23 -7.33
N ALA A 169 -8.61 -15.72 -6.39
CA ALA A 169 -9.85 -16.36 -6.00
C ALA A 169 -11.00 -16.09 -6.99
N ILE A 170 -10.84 -15.13 -7.91
CA ILE A 170 -11.80 -14.88 -8.98
C ILE A 170 -11.59 -15.93 -10.07
N PRO A 171 -12.63 -16.67 -10.49
CA PRO A 171 -12.50 -17.68 -11.53
C PRO A 171 -11.92 -17.08 -12.82
N SER A 172 -10.94 -17.76 -13.44
CA SER A 172 -10.35 -17.29 -14.71
C SER A 172 -11.41 -17.07 -15.79
N SER A 173 -12.48 -17.87 -15.79
CA SER A 173 -13.63 -17.71 -16.70
C SER A 173 -14.31 -16.34 -16.58
N GLU A 174 -14.38 -15.74 -15.39
CA GLU A 174 -14.95 -14.38 -15.22
C GLU A 174 -13.99 -13.32 -15.79
N THR A 175 -12.69 -13.51 -15.61
CA THR A 175 -11.66 -12.61 -16.18
C THR A 175 -11.68 -12.69 -17.71
N ASP A 176 -11.76 -13.90 -18.26
CA ASP A 176 -11.87 -14.15 -19.70
C ASP A 176 -13.17 -13.56 -20.27
N GLU A 177 -14.29 -13.66 -19.55
CA GLU A 177 -15.56 -13.04 -19.94
C GLU A 177 -15.43 -11.52 -20.05
N ILE A 178 -14.80 -10.86 -19.07
CA ILE A 178 -14.54 -9.41 -19.09
C ILE A 178 -13.69 -9.03 -20.31
N LEU A 179 -12.59 -9.76 -20.55
CA LEU A 179 -11.69 -9.49 -21.67
C LEU A 179 -12.36 -9.75 -23.03
N SER A 180 -13.22 -10.77 -23.13
CA SER A 180 -13.92 -11.14 -24.36
C SER A 180 -14.82 -10.03 -24.90
N VAL A 181 -15.21 -9.05 -24.07
CA VAL A 181 -15.95 -7.86 -24.51
C VAL A 181 -15.17 -7.10 -25.59
N LEU A 182 -13.84 -7.07 -25.53
CA LEU A 182 -13.02 -6.43 -26.56
C LEU A 182 -13.00 -7.20 -27.87
N ASP A 183 -13.21 -8.51 -27.83
CA ASP A 183 -13.20 -9.37 -29.01
C ASP A 183 -14.61 -9.55 -29.63
N SER A 184 -15.63 -9.00 -28.97
CA SER A 184 -16.99 -8.92 -29.47
C SER A 184 -17.11 -8.00 -30.70
N PRO A 185 -18.18 -8.14 -31.52
CA PRO A 185 -18.40 -7.28 -32.69
C PRO A 185 -18.35 -5.80 -32.34
N SER A 186 -17.76 -4.99 -33.23
CA SER A 186 -17.68 -3.54 -33.03
C SER A 186 -19.05 -2.89 -32.87
N VAL A 187 -19.08 -1.77 -32.16
CA VAL A 187 -20.29 -0.95 -31.95
C VAL A 187 -20.77 -0.31 -33.24
N SER A 188 -22.05 0.06 -33.26
CA SER A 188 -22.61 0.85 -34.36
C SER A 188 -21.91 2.22 -34.46
N TRP A 189 -21.86 2.78 -35.67
CA TRP A 189 -21.40 4.17 -35.88
C TRP A 189 -22.13 5.16 -34.98
N SER A 190 -23.41 4.91 -34.66
CA SER A 190 -24.21 5.77 -33.79
C SER A 190 -23.74 5.76 -32.34
N ASP A 191 -23.28 4.61 -31.85
CA ASP A 191 -22.78 4.47 -30.48
C ASP A 191 -21.32 4.92 -30.38
N PHE A 192 -20.52 4.65 -31.42
CA PHE A 192 -19.18 5.21 -31.52
C PHE A 192 -19.20 6.74 -31.58
N ALA A 193 -20.11 7.35 -32.34
CA ALA A 193 -20.27 8.80 -32.38
C ALA A 193 -20.67 9.40 -31.02
N LYS A 194 -21.48 8.71 -30.22
CA LYS A 194 -21.80 9.14 -28.84
C LYS A 194 -20.56 9.13 -27.94
N LEU A 195 -19.69 8.15 -28.11
CA LEU A 195 -18.42 8.07 -27.39
C LEU A 195 -17.48 9.23 -27.77
N LEU A 196 -17.41 9.54 -29.07
CA LEU A 196 -16.58 10.62 -29.63
C LEU A 196 -17.05 12.01 -29.20
N GLY A 197 -18.36 12.23 -29.10
CA GLY A 197 -18.92 13.53 -28.77
C GLY A 197 -18.48 14.59 -29.77
N ASP A 198 -17.78 15.62 -29.28
CA ASP A 198 -17.28 16.77 -30.06
C ASP A 198 -15.83 16.63 -30.55
N ILE A 199 -15.21 15.45 -30.39
CA ILE A 199 -13.81 15.23 -30.74
C ILE A 199 -13.69 14.80 -32.19
N SER A 200 -12.84 15.49 -32.94
CA SER A 200 -12.44 15.06 -34.28
C SER A 200 -11.23 14.12 -34.19
N ILE A 201 -11.46 12.86 -34.57
CA ILE A 201 -10.39 11.89 -34.81
C ILE A 201 -10.20 11.81 -36.33
N PRO A 202 -8.97 11.97 -36.85
CA PRO A 202 -8.73 11.86 -38.29
C PRO A 202 -8.93 10.41 -38.76
N ASN A 203 -9.79 10.24 -39.77
CA ASN A 203 -10.07 8.95 -40.43
C ASN A 203 -10.46 7.81 -39.46
N PRO A 204 -11.52 7.97 -38.62
CA PRO A 204 -11.95 6.91 -37.73
C PRO A 204 -12.42 5.71 -38.57
N LYS A 205 -12.04 4.50 -38.17
CA LYS A 205 -12.52 3.27 -38.80
C LYS A 205 -13.16 2.37 -37.75
N LEU A 206 -14.34 1.83 -38.06
CA LEU A 206 -14.85 0.70 -37.28
C LEU A 206 -14.10 -0.56 -37.70
N GLY A 207 -13.41 -1.17 -36.74
CA GLY A 207 -12.82 -2.49 -36.92
C GLY A 207 -13.88 -3.59 -36.89
N LYS A 208 -13.46 -4.83 -37.08
CA LYS A 208 -14.32 -6.01 -36.92
C LYS A 208 -14.68 -6.24 -35.45
N THR A 209 -13.75 -5.91 -34.55
CA THR A 209 -13.92 -6.06 -33.10
C THR A 209 -13.93 -4.71 -32.38
N MET A 210 -14.44 -4.72 -31.15
CA MET A 210 -14.33 -3.57 -30.24
C MET A 210 -12.87 -3.16 -30.02
N ARG A 211 -11.95 -4.13 -29.88
CA ARG A 211 -10.51 -3.90 -29.71
C ARG A 211 -9.92 -3.10 -30.86
N GLU A 212 -10.16 -3.52 -32.10
CA GLU A 212 -9.67 -2.82 -33.30
C GLU A 212 -10.21 -1.38 -33.40
N THR A 213 -11.44 -1.17 -32.93
CA THR A 213 -12.09 0.15 -32.96
C THR A 213 -11.55 1.07 -31.87
N LEU A 214 -11.42 0.59 -30.63
CA LEU A 214 -10.98 1.38 -29.49
C LEU A 214 -9.46 1.59 -29.45
N THR A 215 -8.65 0.71 -30.03
CA THR A 215 -7.19 0.90 -30.11
C THR A 215 -6.83 2.21 -30.85
N GLN A 216 -7.67 2.68 -31.76
CA GLN A 216 -7.45 3.91 -32.52
C GLN A 216 -7.62 5.20 -31.70
N ILE A 217 -8.27 5.13 -30.54
CA ILE A 217 -8.64 6.31 -29.74
C ILE A 217 -7.95 6.35 -28.37
N ILE A 218 -7.32 5.24 -27.97
CA ILE A 218 -6.50 5.16 -26.77
C ILE A 218 -5.05 5.50 -27.11
N PRO A 219 -4.44 6.51 -26.48
CA PRO A 219 -3.11 6.98 -26.82
C PRO A 219 -2.02 6.03 -26.32
N SER A 220 -0.96 5.88 -27.12
CA SER A 220 0.24 5.11 -26.75
C SER A 220 1.08 5.79 -25.66
N SER A 221 0.82 7.06 -25.35
CA SER A 221 1.47 7.79 -24.26
C SER A 221 1.07 7.27 -22.88
N PHE A 222 -0.02 6.49 -22.79
CA PHE A 222 -0.47 5.89 -21.54
C PHE A 222 0.22 4.53 -21.35
N PRO A 223 0.44 4.04 -20.11
CA PRO A 223 1.00 2.71 -19.89
C PRO A 223 0.13 1.60 -20.50
N SER A 224 0.72 0.53 -21.04
CA SER A 224 -0.02 -0.56 -21.73
C SER A 224 -1.13 -1.19 -20.87
N GLU A 225 -0.87 -1.42 -19.58
CA GLU A 225 -1.83 -1.94 -18.62
C GLU A 225 -3.04 -1.01 -18.42
N VAL A 226 -2.81 0.30 -18.53
CA VAL A 226 -3.86 1.33 -18.48
C VAL A 226 -4.66 1.33 -19.77
N GLN A 227 -3.98 1.21 -20.92
CA GLN A 227 -4.62 1.24 -22.23
C GLN A 227 -5.68 0.15 -22.36
N GLU A 228 -5.38 -1.10 -21.97
CA GLU A 228 -6.34 -2.19 -22.05
C GLU A 228 -7.55 -1.98 -21.13
N GLN A 229 -7.33 -1.54 -19.89
CA GLN A 229 -8.41 -1.24 -18.95
C GLN A 229 -9.29 -0.07 -19.41
N LEU A 230 -8.72 0.93 -20.08
CA LEU A 230 -9.48 2.01 -20.70
C LEU A 230 -10.32 1.53 -21.89
N MET A 231 -9.79 0.64 -22.74
CA MET A 231 -10.59 0.04 -23.80
C MET A 231 -11.77 -0.75 -23.20
N LEU A 232 -11.51 -1.58 -22.19
CA LEU A 232 -12.57 -2.30 -21.48
C LEU A 232 -13.61 -1.32 -20.93
N PHE A 233 -13.17 -0.28 -20.24
CA PHE A 233 -14.05 0.72 -19.65
C PHE A 233 -14.97 1.35 -20.68
N LEU A 234 -14.42 1.85 -21.79
CA LEU A 234 -15.23 2.44 -22.86
C LEU A 234 -16.19 1.43 -23.48
N ALA A 235 -15.80 0.16 -23.62
CA ALA A 235 -16.68 -0.90 -24.11
C ALA A 235 -17.84 -1.19 -23.15
N PHE A 236 -17.58 -1.21 -21.83
CA PHE A 236 -18.62 -1.42 -20.81
C PHE A 236 -19.57 -0.23 -20.69
N VAL A 237 -19.05 0.99 -20.78
CA VAL A 237 -19.88 2.19 -20.72
C VAL A 237 -20.88 2.27 -21.88
N LEU A 238 -20.53 1.70 -23.05
CA LEU A 238 -21.45 1.58 -24.19
C LEU A 238 -22.58 0.57 -23.92
N LYS A 239 -22.39 -0.39 -23.01
CA LYS A 239 -23.46 -1.26 -22.49
C LYS A 239 -24.27 -0.49 -21.45
N LYS A 240 -25.24 0.29 -21.95
CA LYS A 240 -26.04 1.23 -21.15
C LYS A 240 -26.80 0.55 -20.01
N GLY A 241 -26.74 1.15 -18.82
CA GLY A 241 -27.67 0.88 -17.73
C GLY A 241 -27.01 0.66 -16.37
N ILE A 242 -27.80 0.85 -15.31
CA ILE A 242 -27.43 0.41 -13.97
C ILE A 242 -27.65 -1.11 -13.93
N PRO A 243 -26.67 -1.92 -13.51
CA PRO A 243 -26.85 -3.36 -13.42
C PRO A 243 -27.95 -3.69 -12.41
N ALA A 244 -28.75 -4.73 -12.67
CA ALA A 244 -29.77 -5.21 -11.74
C ALA A 244 -29.16 -5.92 -10.51
N GLU A 245 -27.88 -6.28 -10.59
CA GLU A 245 -27.11 -6.88 -9.52
C GLU A 245 -26.74 -5.84 -8.44
N ASP A 246 -26.41 -6.34 -7.25
CA ASP A 246 -25.86 -5.54 -6.17
C ASP A 246 -24.54 -4.84 -6.59
N PRO A 247 -24.32 -3.55 -6.24
CA PRO A 247 -23.13 -2.83 -6.71
C PRO A 247 -21.83 -3.46 -6.24
N ILE A 248 -21.78 -3.99 -5.01
CA ILE A 248 -20.58 -4.62 -4.47
C ILE A 248 -20.28 -5.92 -5.22
N THR A 249 -21.29 -6.77 -5.45
CA THR A 249 -21.13 -8.01 -6.20
C THR A 249 -20.76 -7.74 -7.66
N TYR A 250 -21.39 -6.76 -8.30
CA TYR A 250 -21.11 -6.38 -9.68
C TYR A 250 -19.67 -5.86 -9.85
N LEU A 251 -19.27 -4.88 -9.04
CA LEU A 251 -17.94 -4.26 -9.15
C LEU A 251 -16.81 -5.19 -8.75
N ASN A 252 -17.10 -6.19 -7.91
CA ASN A 252 -16.13 -7.19 -7.51
C ASN A 252 -15.55 -7.99 -8.68
N LYS A 253 -16.33 -8.24 -9.73
CA LYS A 253 -15.87 -8.96 -10.93
C LYS A 253 -14.65 -8.28 -11.57
N PHE A 254 -14.52 -6.97 -11.37
CA PHE A 254 -13.46 -6.14 -11.92
C PHE A 254 -12.29 -5.93 -10.96
N TRP A 255 -12.18 -6.67 -9.84
CA TRP A 255 -11.09 -6.47 -8.86
C TRP A 255 -9.70 -6.66 -9.47
N SER A 256 -9.55 -7.59 -10.43
CA SER A 256 -8.30 -7.81 -11.19
C SER A 256 -7.97 -6.67 -12.16
N PHE A 257 -8.91 -5.75 -12.38
CA PHE A 257 -8.79 -4.58 -13.25
C PHE A 257 -9.09 -3.29 -12.46
N PRO A 258 -8.19 -2.86 -11.57
CA PRO A 258 -8.48 -1.79 -10.61
C PRO A 258 -8.83 -0.44 -11.26
N ILE A 259 -8.26 -0.13 -12.42
CA ILE A 259 -8.56 1.11 -13.16
C ILE A 259 -9.97 1.03 -13.76
N LEU A 260 -10.30 -0.11 -14.37
CA LEU A 260 -11.63 -0.37 -14.92
C LEU A 260 -12.69 -0.29 -13.82
N GLY A 261 -12.49 -1.00 -12.71
CA GLY A 261 -13.43 -1.06 -11.60
C GLY A 261 -13.74 0.31 -11.02
N ALA A 262 -12.71 1.13 -10.78
CA ALA A 262 -12.89 2.47 -10.21
C ALA A 262 -13.50 3.49 -11.21
N LEU A 263 -13.19 3.38 -12.51
CA LEU A 263 -13.87 4.21 -13.53
C LEU A 263 -15.34 3.80 -13.70
N LEU A 264 -15.64 2.50 -13.67
CA LEU A 264 -17.02 1.99 -13.68
C LEU A 264 -17.80 2.45 -12.46
N GLU A 265 -17.17 2.42 -11.28
CA GLU A 265 -17.78 2.91 -10.05
C GLU A 265 -18.25 4.37 -10.19
N GLY A 266 -17.38 5.27 -10.62
CA GLY A 266 -17.74 6.67 -10.86
C GLY A 266 -18.74 6.87 -12.00
N HIS A 267 -18.66 6.05 -13.06
CA HIS A 267 -19.66 6.06 -14.13
C HIS A 267 -21.05 5.65 -13.63
N LEU A 268 -21.13 4.61 -12.79
CA LEU A 268 -22.38 4.17 -12.16
C LEU A 268 -22.96 5.27 -11.26
N MET A 269 -22.12 6.07 -10.61
CA MET A 269 -22.59 7.24 -9.86
C MET A 269 -23.33 8.23 -10.77
N CYS A 270 -22.78 8.54 -11.94
CA CYS A 270 -23.45 9.40 -12.93
C CYS A 270 -24.79 8.80 -13.37
N LEU A 271 -24.84 7.51 -13.69
CA LEU A 271 -26.07 6.84 -14.12
C LEU A 271 -27.15 6.83 -13.03
N VAL A 272 -26.74 6.61 -11.77
CA VAL A 272 -27.66 6.59 -10.63
C VAL A 272 -28.24 7.97 -10.35
N ASP A 273 -27.44 9.03 -10.46
CA ASP A 273 -27.90 10.41 -10.25
C ASP A 273 -28.52 11.05 -11.49
N GLU A 274 -28.55 10.32 -12.62
CA GLU A 274 -28.95 10.87 -13.92
C GLU A 274 -28.13 12.12 -14.30
N ALA A 275 -26.89 12.18 -13.81
CA ALA A 275 -25.94 13.24 -14.08
C ALA A 275 -25.22 13.00 -15.40
N GLU A 276 -24.78 14.08 -16.05
CA GLU A 276 -23.93 13.98 -17.23
C GLU A 276 -22.59 13.32 -16.86
N TRP A 277 -22.32 12.16 -17.44
CA TRP A 277 -21.03 11.50 -17.41
C TRP A 277 -19.89 12.38 -17.96
N PRO A 278 -18.66 12.26 -17.42
CA PRO A 278 -17.50 12.94 -17.97
C PRO A 278 -17.29 12.61 -19.46
N PRO A 279 -16.86 13.56 -20.29
CA PRO A 279 -16.57 13.31 -21.70
C PRO A 279 -15.22 12.57 -21.81
N TYR A 280 -15.22 11.26 -21.51
CA TYR A 280 -14.01 10.47 -21.26
C TYR A 280 -12.98 10.59 -22.39
N LEU A 281 -13.38 10.39 -23.65
CA LEU A 281 -12.47 10.51 -24.78
C LEU A 281 -11.87 11.90 -24.94
N LYS A 282 -12.62 12.96 -24.58
CA LYS A 282 -12.17 14.34 -24.70
C LYS A 282 -11.09 14.60 -23.69
N LEU A 283 -11.29 14.11 -22.46
CA LEU A 283 -10.30 14.18 -21.41
C LEU A 283 -9.05 13.36 -21.78
N ILE A 284 -9.21 12.15 -22.35
CA ILE A 284 -8.09 11.33 -22.84
C ILE A 284 -7.29 12.08 -23.92
N THR A 285 -7.97 12.62 -24.92
CA THR A 285 -7.34 13.33 -26.06
C THR A 285 -6.63 14.60 -25.61
N LEU A 286 -7.23 15.36 -24.70
CA LEU A 286 -6.61 16.58 -24.16
C LEU A 286 -5.42 16.25 -23.26
N ALA A 287 -5.50 15.17 -22.47
CA ALA A 287 -4.40 14.75 -21.61
C ALA A 287 -3.20 14.28 -22.42
N ASP A 288 -3.41 13.45 -23.44
CA ASP A 288 -2.38 12.99 -24.37
C ASP A 288 -1.64 14.16 -25.03
N ARG A 289 -2.41 15.17 -25.47
CA ARG A 289 -1.87 16.39 -26.08
C ARG A 289 -1.29 17.39 -25.07
N LYS A 290 -1.28 17.07 -23.76
CA LYS A 290 -0.87 17.98 -22.67
C LYS A 290 -1.62 19.32 -22.66
N HIS A 291 -2.86 19.31 -23.13
CA HIS A 291 -3.77 20.47 -23.14
C HIS A 291 -4.86 20.36 -22.08
N LEU A 292 -4.90 19.27 -21.31
CA LEU A 292 -5.87 19.10 -20.24
C LEU A 292 -5.53 20.07 -19.10
N ILE A 293 -6.49 20.92 -18.76
CA ILE A 293 -6.37 21.84 -17.63
C ILE A 293 -6.30 21.00 -16.35
N ALA A 294 -5.40 21.38 -15.44
CA ALA A 294 -5.28 20.79 -14.12
C ALA A 294 -6.64 20.71 -13.38
N PRO A 295 -6.84 19.73 -12.50
CA PRO A 295 -8.00 19.70 -11.63
C PRO A 295 -8.01 20.90 -10.68
N THR A 296 -9.18 21.24 -10.11
CA THR A 296 -9.28 22.35 -9.15
C THR A 296 -8.48 22.08 -7.87
N ARG A 297 -8.30 20.80 -7.52
CA ARG A 297 -7.47 20.39 -6.38
C ARG A 297 -5.99 20.55 -6.71
N ALA A 298 -5.20 20.94 -5.71
CA ALA A 298 -3.75 20.91 -5.81
C ALA A 298 -3.29 19.47 -6.09
N ILE A 299 -2.37 19.32 -7.02
CA ILE A 299 -1.75 18.04 -7.41
C ILE A 299 -0.24 18.23 -7.43
N ASP A 300 0.49 17.15 -7.18
CA ASP A 300 1.95 17.15 -7.28
C ASP A 300 2.41 17.23 -8.74
N ASP A 301 3.62 17.74 -8.97
CA ASP A 301 4.20 17.91 -10.31
C ASP A 301 4.25 16.57 -11.09
N VAL A 302 4.52 15.46 -10.40
CA VAL A 302 4.52 14.11 -11.00
C VAL A 302 3.16 13.74 -11.60
N VAL A 303 2.06 14.16 -10.96
CA VAL A 303 0.70 13.95 -11.47
C VAL A 303 0.43 14.87 -12.64
N SER A 304 0.89 16.12 -12.58
CA SER A 304 0.74 17.11 -13.64
C SER A 304 1.47 16.69 -14.93
N ASP A 305 2.66 16.10 -14.80
CA ASP A 305 3.51 15.72 -15.93
C ASP A 305 3.10 14.40 -16.60
N SER A 306 2.27 13.60 -15.94
CA SER A 306 1.79 12.31 -16.44
C SER A 306 0.40 12.44 -17.11
N PRO A 307 0.29 12.26 -18.44
CA PRO A 307 -0.99 12.37 -19.15
C PRO A 307 -2.09 11.48 -18.56
N TRP A 308 -1.77 10.24 -18.23
CA TRP A 308 -2.70 9.30 -17.63
C TRP A 308 -3.19 9.77 -16.25
N LEU A 309 -2.26 10.15 -15.36
CA LEU A 309 -2.63 10.56 -14.00
C LEU A 309 -3.46 11.84 -14.02
N LEU A 310 -3.13 12.78 -14.91
CA LEU A 310 -3.89 14.01 -15.11
C LEU A 310 -5.31 13.73 -15.62
N PHE A 311 -5.46 12.84 -16.61
CA PHE A 311 -6.77 12.36 -17.08
C PHE A 311 -7.57 11.76 -15.93
N TRP A 312 -6.98 10.85 -15.17
CA TRP A 312 -7.61 10.16 -14.06
C TRP A 312 -8.14 11.18 -13.05
N GLN A 313 -7.28 12.11 -12.64
CA GLN A 313 -7.60 13.12 -11.66
C GLN A 313 -8.75 14.04 -12.10
N LYS A 314 -8.72 14.48 -13.36
CA LYS A 314 -9.76 15.34 -13.92
C LYS A 314 -11.09 14.63 -14.12
N THR A 315 -11.05 13.33 -14.40
CA THR A 315 -12.24 12.49 -14.53
C THR A 315 -12.91 12.32 -13.17
N MET A 316 -12.15 11.99 -12.12
CA MET A 316 -12.67 11.86 -10.75
C MET A 316 -13.31 13.15 -10.23
N GLU A 317 -12.75 14.32 -10.59
CA GLU A 317 -13.31 15.63 -10.22
C GLU A 317 -14.75 15.84 -10.74
N ARG A 318 -15.11 15.21 -11.86
CA ARG A 318 -16.41 15.36 -12.50
C ARG A 318 -17.48 14.40 -12.01
N PHE A 319 -17.12 13.40 -11.20
CA PHE A 319 -18.11 12.46 -10.68
C PHE A 319 -18.97 13.10 -9.57
N PRO A 320 -20.24 12.63 -9.41
CA PRO A 320 -21.09 13.08 -8.31
C PRO A 320 -20.41 12.91 -6.94
N ASN A 321 -20.65 13.86 -6.03
CA ASN A 321 -20.17 13.75 -4.66
C ASN A 321 -21.28 13.20 -3.74
N TRP A 322 -21.09 11.98 -3.25
CA TRP A 322 -21.95 11.32 -2.27
C TRP A 322 -21.29 11.13 -0.90
N PHE A 323 -20.25 11.92 -0.58
CA PHE A 323 -19.60 11.81 0.73
C PHE A 323 -20.59 12.07 1.88
N ASP A 324 -21.61 12.91 1.69
CA ASP A 324 -22.70 13.12 2.65
C ASP A 324 -23.45 11.83 3.01
N ILE A 325 -23.62 10.93 2.04
CA ILE A 325 -24.26 9.64 2.26
C ILE A 325 -23.35 8.74 3.11
N ALA A 326 -22.07 8.67 2.78
CA ALA A 326 -21.09 7.87 3.52
C ALA A 326 -20.89 8.41 4.94
N ALA A 327 -20.72 9.72 5.09
CA ALA A 327 -20.57 10.41 6.36
C ALA A 327 -21.80 10.20 7.26
N GLY A 328 -23.01 10.24 6.71
CA GLY A 328 -24.23 9.89 7.44
C GLY A 328 -24.22 8.47 7.99
N MET A 329 -23.69 7.50 7.24
CA MET A 329 -23.54 6.11 7.70
C MET A 329 -22.45 5.94 8.75
N VAL A 330 -21.31 6.64 8.62
CA VAL A 330 -20.26 6.66 9.64
C VAL A 330 -20.82 7.13 10.97
N LYS A 331 -21.63 8.20 10.95
CA LYS A 331 -22.30 8.73 12.14
C LYS A 331 -23.24 7.70 12.76
N GLU A 332 -24.11 7.09 11.95
CA GLU A 332 -25.02 6.05 12.43
C GLU A 332 -24.27 4.86 13.06
N LEU A 333 -23.15 4.43 12.46
CA LEU A 333 -22.35 3.32 12.99
C LEU A 333 -21.64 3.70 14.29
N SER A 334 -21.14 4.93 14.38
CA SER A 334 -20.47 5.45 15.58
C SER A 334 -21.45 5.58 16.76
N ASP A 335 -22.67 6.03 16.49
CA ASP A 335 -23.72 6.22 17.50
C ASP A 335 -24.21 4.90 18.11
N ARG A 336 -24.06 3.77 17.41
CA ARG A 336 -24.47 2.44 17.93
C ARG A 336 -23.63 1.95 19.11
N GLY A 337 -22.46 2.53 19.36
CA GLY A 337 -21.61 2.21 20.51
C GLY A 337 -21.11 0.76 20.60
N ARG A 338 -21.17 -0.01 19.51
CA ARG A 338 -20.72 -1.41 19.43
C ARG A 338 -20.01 -1.70 18.11
N VAL A 339 -19.19 -2.74 18.09
CA VAL A 339 -18.50 -3.18 16.87
C VAL A 339 -19.48 -3.84 15.89
N VAL A 340 -19.76 -3.12 14.81
CA VAL A 340 -20.49 -3.56 13.62
C VAL A 340 -19.50 -3.90 12.51
N SER A 341 -19.45 -5.16 12.11
CA SER A 341 -18.56 -5.69 11.08
C SER A 341 -19.29 -6.05 9.78
N LYS A 342 -20.33 -5.29 9.45
CA LYS A 342 -21.17 -5.46 8.27
C LYS A 342 -21.57 -4.10 7.70
N PRO A 343 -21.76 -3.98 6.38
CA PRO A 343 -22.39 -2.81 5.77
C PRO A 343 -23.76 -2.51 6.40
N PRO A 344 -24.11 -1.22 6.62
CA PRO A 344 -25.43 -0.84 7.12
C PRO A 344 -26.60 -1.28 6.21
N ILE A 345 -26.35 -1.33 4.89
CA ILE A 345 -27.32 -1.75 3.88
C ILE A 345 -26.96 -3.15 3.40
N THR A 346 -27.89 -4.10 3.46
CA THR A 346 -27.69 -5.47 2.96
C THR A 346 -27.89 -5.57 1.45
N GLU A 347 -27.30 -6.61 0.83
CA GLU A 347 -27.49 -6.93 -0.59
C GLU A 347 -28.98 -7.02 -0.98
N SER A 348 -29.76 -7.74 -0.16
CA SER A 348 -31.20 -7.91 -0.36
C SER A 348 -32.00 -6.62 -0.23
N ALA A 349 -31.50 -5.62 0.52
CA ALA A 349 -32.14 -4.32 0.65
C ALA A 349 -31.80 -3.42 -0.54
N ALA A 350 -30.57 -3.45 -1.04
CA ALA A 350 -30.14 -2.67 -2.19
C ALA A 350 -30.92 -3.00 -3.47
N LYS A 351 -31.27 -4.28 -3.67
CA LYS A 351 -32.11 -4.73 -4.81
C LYS A 351 -33.54 -4.15 -4.81
N LYS A 352 -34.01 -3.55 -3.71
CA LYS A 352 -35.38 -3.05 -3.59
C LYS A 352 -35.60 -1.64 -4.14
N SER A 353 -34.55 -0.82 -4.27
CA SER A 353 -34.69 0.55 -4.77
C SER A 353 -33.36 1.14 -5.23
N LYS A 354 -33.42 2.04 -6.21
CA LYS A 354 -32.26 2.83 -6.71
C LYS A 354 -31.55 3.59 -5.58
N GLU A 355 -32.31 4.11 -4.61
CA GLU A 355 -31.76 4.82 -3.44
C GLU A 355 -30.94 3.92 -2.50
N LEU A 356 -31.39 2.70 -2.23
CA LEU A 356 -30.63 1.75 -1.41
C LEU A 356 -29.42 1.21 -2.17
N TRP A 357 -29.55 1.03 -3.49
CA TRP A 357 -28.45 0.70 -4.38
C TRP A 357 -27.37 1.80 -4.33
N LYS A 358 -27.77 3.07 -4.47
CA LYS A 358 -26.91 4.25 -4.33
C LYS A 358 -26.14 4.26 -3.01
N LYS A 359 -26.85 4.06 -1.90
CA LYS A 359 -26.24 3.99 -0.56
C LYS A 359 -25.20 2.87 -0.48
N ARG A 360 -25.47 1.71 -1.07
CA ARG A 360 -24.55 0.58 -1.04
C ARG A 360 -23.34 0.77 -1.95
N LEU A 361 -23.50 1.46 -3.09
CA LEU A 361 -22.37 1.91 -3.90
C LEU A 361 -21.52 2.94 -3.13
N ALA A 362 -22.13 3.90 -2.43
CA ALA A 362 -21.40 4.87 -1.61
C ALA A 362 -20.52 4.23 -0.51
N ILE A 363 -20.96 3.10 0.07
CA ILE A 363 -20.15 2.31 1.02
C ILE A 363 -18.85 1.82 0.38
N LEU A 364 -18.91 1.41 -0.89
CA LEU A 364 -17.74 0.97 -1.66
C LEU A 364 -16.87 2.17 -2.05
N THR A 365 -17.46 3.19 -2.66
CA THR A 365 -16.78 4.38 -3.19
C THR A 365 -15.97 5.14 -2.16
N TYR A 366 -16.56 5.35 -0.99
CA TYR A 366 -15.92 6.08 0.10
C TYR A 366 -15.25 5.14 1.09
N GLU A 367 -15.01 3.88 0.70
CA GLU A 367 -14.30 2.86 1.48
C GLU A 367 -14.70 2.81 2.96
N LEU A 368 -16.01 2.74 3.25
CA LEU A 368 -16.50 2.75 4.62
C LEU A 368 -15.85 1.61 5.42
N ARG A 369 -15.08 1.96 6.46
CA ARG A 369 -14.18 1.00 7.12
C ARG A 369 -14.18 1.16 8.65
N ILE A 370 -13.73 0.11 9.32
CA ILE A 370 -13.45 0.10 10.77
C ILE A 370 -11.96 0.35 10.93
N VAL A 371 -11.60 1.36 11.70
CA VAL A 371 -10.20 1.67 12.00
C VAL A 371 -9.95 1.58 13.49
N GLY A 372 -8.79 1.06 13.86
CA GLY A 372 -8.41 0.79 15.23
C GLY A 372 -7.08 1.42 15.57
N ARG A 373 -7.01 2.02 16.75
CA ARG A 373 -5.77 2.48 17.35
C ARG A 373 -5.37 1.52 18.45
N VAL A 374 -4.27 0.79 18.26
CA VAL A 374 -3.69 -0.07 19.29
C VAL A 374 -3.08 0.80 20.40
N ASN A 375 -3.39 0.48 21.65
CA ASN A 375 -2.80 1.09 22.83
C ASN A 375 -1.52 0.33 23.21
N SER A 376 -0.37 0.81 22.74
CA SER A 376 0.93 0.18 23.02
C SER A 376 1.20 0.00 24.53
N LYS A 377 0.75 0.94 25.38
CA LYS A 377 0.92 0.83 26.84
C LYS A 377 0.14 -0.33 27.43
N ALA A 378 -1.08 -0.59 26.94
CA ALA A 378 -1.86 -1.74 27.36
C ALA A 378 -1.18 -3.07 26.97
N LEU A 379 -0.19 -3.06 26.06
CA LEU A 379 0.61 -4.23 25.71
C LEU A 379 1.97 -4.27 26.43
N GLY A 380 2.22 -3.35 27.36
CA GLY A 380 3.53 -3.20 28.02
C GLY A 380 4.64 -2.71 27.07
N LEU A 381 4.28 -2.02 25.98
CA LEU A 381 5.21 -1.49 24.98
C LEU A 381 5.35 0.02 25.10
N ASN A 382 6.56 0.52 24.80
CA ASN A 382 6.86 1.93 24.68
C ASN A 382 6.81 2.35 23.20
N GLU A 383 6.20 3.51 22.96
CA GLU A 383 6.22 4.18 21.66
C GLU A 383 7.30 5.28 21.68
N LEU A 384 8.16 5.30 20.67
CA LEU A 384 9.22 6.27 20.49
C LEU A 384 9.04 6.99 19.14
N VAL A 385 9.36 8.27 19.11
CA VAL A 385 9.33 9.12 17.91
C VAL A 385 10.71 9.69 17.67
N TYR A 386 11.18 9.58 16.43
CA TYR A 386 12.38 10.23 15.95
C TYR A 386 12.03 11.12 14.75
N ILE A 387 12.52 12.37 14.79
CA ILE A 387 12.40 13.33 13.68
C ILE A 387 13.82 13.71 13.26
N GLY A 388 14.19 13.41 12.02
CA GLY A 388 15.53 13.69 11.50
C GLY A 388 15.78 12.96 10.19
N ALA A 389 17.04 12.76 9.77
CA ALA A 389 17.31 12.02 8.54
C ALA A 389 16.94 10.53 8.66
N ALA A 390 16.63 9.88 7.54
CA ALA A 390 16.23 8.46 7.46
C ALA A 390 17.37 7.45 7.74
N TYR A 391 18.20 7.67 8.77
CA TYR A 391 19.37 6.84 9.08
C TYR A 391 19.06 5.40 9.54
N ARG A 392 17.80 4.96 9.56
CA ARG A 392 17.42 3.68 10.18
C ARG A 392 16.66 2.79 9.19
N TRP A 393 17.07 1.53 9.20
CA TRP A 393 16.46 0.47 8.42
C TRP A 393 15.07 0.13 8.93
N PRO A 394 14.18 -0.37 8.06
CA PRO A 394 12.94 -0.99 8.52
C PRO A 394 13.33 -2.17 9.40
N HIS A 395 12.79 -2.21 10.60
CA HIS A 395 12.99 -3.32 11.53
C HIS A 395 11.65 -3.67 12.16
N ARG A 396 11.55 -4.86 12.75
CA ARG A 396 10.33 -5.39 13.39
C ARG A 396 9.69 -4.51 14.49
N HIS A 397 10.35 -3.43 14.92
CA HIS A 397 9.80 -2.49 15.90
C HIS A 397 9.42 -1.14 15.27
N MET A 398 9.67 -0.96 13.96
CA MET A 398 9.20 0.19 13.20
C MET A 398 7.70 0.04 12.99
N ARG A 399 6.93 1.02 13.50
CA ARG A 399 5.48 1.10 13.28
C ARG A 399 5.19 1.76 11.94
N PHE A 400 5.82 2.92 11.66
CA PHE A 400 5.81 3.54 10.35
C PHE A 400 6.94 4.56 10.22
N ILE A 401 7.27 4.88 8.97
CA ILE A 401 8.17 5.97 8.59
C ILE A 401 7.46 6.82 7.53
N THR A 402 7.57 8.14 7.64
CA THR A 402 7.07 9.05 6.62
C THR A 402 8.02 10.23 6.44
N ARG A 403 8.13 10.71 5.21
CA ARG A 403 8.88 11.92 4.87
C ARG A 403 8.02 13.15 5.18
N LEU A 404 8.60 14.15 5.83
CA LEU A 404 7.95 15.41 6.11
C LEU A 404 8.37 16.44 5.05
N GLY A 405 7.52 16.69 4.05
CA GLY A 405 7.78 17.66 2.97
C GLY A 405 7.95 17.03 1.58
N SER A 406 8.22 17.85 0.58
CA SER A 406 8.35 17.42 -0.83
C SER A 406 9.67 16.72 -1.12
N SER A 407 9.75 16.06 -2.28
CA SER A 407 10.90 15.25 -2.70
C SER A 407 12.19 16.04 -2.90
N ALA A 408 12.10 17.35 -3.08
CA ALA A 408 13.23 18.27 -3.19
C ALA A 408 13.74 18.66 -1.78
N ASP A 409 15.06 18.54 -1.58
CA ASP A 409 15.83 18.93 -0.39
C ASP A 409 15.58 18.14 0.91
N ASN A 410 16.55 17.28 1.28
CA ASN A 410 16.90 16.75 2.62
C ASN A 410 15.78 16.78 3.69
N SER A 411 14.58 16.34 3.33
CA SER A 411 13.43 16.58 4.20
C SER A 411 13.50 15.63 5.40
N PRO A 412 13.15 16.11 6.61
CA PRO A 412 13.20 15.25 7.78
C PRO A 412 12.17 14.13 7.65
N PHE A 413 12.44 13.02 8.31
CA PHE A 413 11.57 11.86 8.40
C PHE A 413 11.01 11.77 9.81
N LEU A 414 9.72 11.47 9.89
CA LEU A 414 9.08 11.04 11.12
C LEU A 414 9.11 9.51 11.17
N GLN A 415 9.78 8.97 12.17
CA GLN A 415 9.87 7.53 12.44
C GLN A 415 9.19 7.25 13.77
N VAL A 416 8.26 6.29 13.76
CA VAL A 416 7.57 5.84 14.97
C VAL A 416 7.93 4.40 15.23
N LEU A 417 8.41 4.12 16.43
CA LEU A 417 8.88 2.82 16.87
C LEU A 417 8.05 2.34 18.05
N VAL A 418 7.70 1.05 18.10
CA VAL A 418 7.00 0.42 19.22
C VAL A 418 7.79 -0.80 19.69
N MET A 419 8.26 -0.78 20.94
CA MET A 419 9.17 -1.81 21.46
C MET A 419 9.04 -2.02 22.97
N PRO A 420 9.57 -3.13 23.52
CA PRO A 420 9.64 -3.35 24.96
C PRO A 420 10.46 -2.26 25.68
N PRO A 421 10.20 -2.00 26.98
CA PRO A 421 10.88 -0.94 27.74
C PRO A 421 12.40 -1.06 27.77
N SER A 422 12.93 -2.30 27.84
CA SER A 422 14.38 -2.55 27.84
C SER A 422 15.04 -2.14 26.52
N ALA A 423 14.41 -2.44 25.39
CA ALA A 423 14.87 -2.02 24.07
C ALA A 423 14.77 -0.50 23.92
N ALA A 424 13.68 0.11 24.41
CA ALA A 424 13.49 1.55 24.37
C ALA A 424 14.62 2.29 25.11
N ALA A 425 14.97 1.83 26.31
CA ALA A 425 16.07 2.39 27.08
C ALA A 425 17.43 2.26 26.37
N GLN A 426 17.67 1.15 25.67
CA GLN A 426 18.89 0.98 24.87
C GLN A 426 18.94 1.95 23.68
N VAL A 427 17.83 2.08 22.94
CA VAL A 427 17.75 3.00 21.80
C VAL A 427 17.96 4.44 22.25
N GLN A 428 17.36 4.87 23.36
CA GLN A 428 17.53 6.22 23.89
C GLN A 428 18.98 6.55 24.30
N ARG A 429 19.75 5.55 24.76
CA ARG A 429 21.18 5.74 25.06
C ARG A 429 22.01 5.96 23.81
N VAL A 430 21.64 5.29 22.70
CA VAL A 430 22.36 5.38 21.42
C VAL A 430 21.87 6.54 20.56
N LEU A 431 20.61 6.95 20.73
CA LEU A 431 19.94 7.99 19.95
C LEU A 431 19.31 9.04 20.87
N PRO A 432 20.08 10.01 21.38
CA PRO A 432 19.56 10.99 22.33
C PRO A 432 18.42 11.87 21.80
N SER A 433 18.33 12.04 20.48
CA SER A 433 17.26 12.80 19.82
C SER A 433 15.93 12.04 19.70
N ILE A 434 15.88 10.76 20.08
CA ILE A 434 14.63 10.01 20.10
C ILE A 434 13.78 10.38 21.33
N MET A 435 12.51 10.64 21.10
CA MET A 435 11.57 11.06 22.14
C MET A 435 10.64 9.91 22.51
N THR A 436 10.37 9.73 23.80
CA THR A 436 9.29 8.84 24.24
C THR A 436 7.94 9.52 24.04
N VAL A 437 7.01 8.81 23.42
CA VAL A 437 5.64 9.26 23.30
C VAL A 437 4.92 9.04 24.63
N SER A 438 4.71 10.12 25.36
CA SER A 438 4.02 10.10 26.66
C SER A 438 2.53 9.83 26.50
N TRP A 439 1.92 10.27 25.41
CA TRP A 439 0.50 10.12 25.11
C TRP A 439 0.24 10.33 23.61
N SER A 440 -0.68 9.55 23.05
CA SER A 440 -1.03 9.64 21.64
C SER A 440 -2.48 9.17 21.43
N THR A 441 -3.28 9.89 20.64
CA THR A 441 -4.69 9.54 20.35
C THR A 441 -5.05 9.79 18.89
N ARG A 442 -6.17 9.22 18.44
CA ARG A 442 -6.78 9.44 17.12
C ARG A 442 -8.24 9.81 17.35
N THR A 443 -8.77 10.71 16.54
CA THR A 443 -10.19 11.03 16.45
C THR A 443 -10.61 10.98 14.98
N SER A 444 -11.91 10.83 14.75
CA SER A 444 -12.55 10.89 13.43
C SER A 444 -13.73 11.85 13.63
N ASN A 445 -13.66 13.05 13.06
CA ASN A 445 -14.60 14.13 13.38
C ASN A 445 -15.60 14.33 12.26
N ILE A 446 -16.30 13.26 11.89
CA ILE A 446 -17.30 13.30 10.81
C ILE A 446 -18.42 14.32 11.07
N ASP A 447 -18.65 14.68 12.34
CA ASP A 447 -19.66 15.64 12.76
C ASP A 447 -19.40 17.07 12.28
N ILE A 448 -18.17 17.42 11.88
CA ILE A 448 -17.86 18.75 11.32
C ILE A 448 -18.14 18.85 9.82
N PHE A 449 -18.57 17.76 9.18
CA PHE A 449 -18.98 17.77 7.78
C PHE A 449 -20.45 18.22 7.66
N ASP A 450 -20.70 19.33 6.96
CA ASP A 450 -22.06 19.79 6.65
C ASP A 450 -22.63 18.94 5.51
N MET A 451 -23.53 18.02 5.86
CA MET A 451 -24.20 17.12 4.91
C MET A 451 -25.02 17.85 3.85
N LYS A 452 -25.56 19.04 4.17
CA LYS A 452 -26.38 19.83 3.23
C LYS A 452 -25.51 20.59 2.24
N LYS A 453 -24.46 21.24 2.73
CA LYS A 453 -23.50 21.99 1.88
C LYS A 453 -22.48 21.09 1.19
N LYS A 454 -22.32 19.86 1.67
CA LYS A 454 -21.32 18.87 1.24
C LYS A 454 -19.88 19.38 1.38
N THR A 455 -19.61 20.06 2.48
CA THR A 455 -18.32 20.71 2.78
C THR A 455 -17.90 20.47 4.21
N TRP A 456 -16.58 20.38 4.44
CA TRP A 456 -15.99 20.35 5.77
C TRP A 456 -16.03 21.75 6.40
N GLU A 457 -16.71 21.90 7.53
CA GLU A 457 -16.80 23.16 8.27
C GLU A 457 -15.75 23.19 9.40
N ILE A 458 -14.51 23.52 9.04
CA ILE A 458 -13.41 23.64 10.01
C ILE A 458 -13.60 24.93 10.82
N PRO A 459 -13.87 24.87 12.14
CA PRO A 459 -14.06 26.06 12.96
C PRO A 459 -12.69 26.67 13.32
N ALA A 460 -12.05 27.34 12.35
CA ALA A 460 -10.71 27.87 12.47
C ALA A 460 -10.54 28.82 13.68
N GLU A 461 -11.55 29.62 14.01
CA GLU A 461 -11.55 30.51 15.17
C GLU A 461 -11.40 29.76 16.50
N ARG A 462 -11.96 28.54 16.62
CA ARG A 462 -11.79 27.69 17.81
C ARG A 462 -10.37 27.15 17.92
N ILE A 463 -9.70 26.90 16.79
CA ILE A 463 -8.30 26.49 16.76
C ILE A 463 -7.42 27.69 17.14
N ILE A 464 -7.64 28.86 16.55
CA ILE A 464 -6.87 30.08 16.84
C ILE A 464 -7.02 30.51 18.30
N SER A 465 -8.24 30.55 18.83
CA SER A 465 -8.50 30.92 20.22
C SER A 465 -7.88 29.94 21.23
N SER A 466 -7.66 28.68 20.84
CA SER A 466 -7.03 27.67 21.72
C SER A 466 -5.58 27.99 22.11
N ILE A 467 -4.89 28.80 21.30
CA ILE A 467 -3.54 29.29 21.58
C ILE A 467 -3.55 30.17 22.85
N GLY A 468 -4.65 30.90 23.09
CA GLY A 468 -4.88 31.71 24.29
C GLY A 468 -5.25 30.89 25.53
N ASN A 469 -5.70 29.64 25.38
CA ASN A 469 -6.18 28.79 26.46
C ASN A 469 -5.08 27.92 27.06
N ALA A 470 -5.35 27.27 28.20
CA ALA A 470 -4.45 26.31 28.85
C ALA A 470 -5.23 25.06 29.23
N ILE A 471 -4.75 23.89 28.79
CA ILE A 471 -5.34 22.58 29.09
C ILE A 471 -4.25 21.66 29.59
N SER A 472 -4.48 20.96 30.71
CA SER A 472 -3.52 19.97 31.20
C SER A 472 -3.59 18.68 30.36
N ILE A 473 -2.46 17.96 30.26
CA ILE A 473 -2.41 16.63 29.65
C ILE A 473 -3.44 15.69 30.32
N LYS A 474 -3.61 15.76 31.65
CA LYS A 474 -4.62 14.97 32.37
C LYS A 474 -6.04 15.21 31.83
N LYS A 475 -6.41 16.47 31.57
CA LYS A 475 -7.73 16.81 31.01
C LYS A 475 -7.88 16.28 29.58
N MET A 476 -6.81 16.38 28.78
CA MET A 476 -6.77 15.84 27.42
C MET A 476 -6.88 14.30 27.41
N THR A 477 -6.16 13.60 28.28
CA THR A 477 -6.26 12.15 28.47
C THR A 477 -7.65 11.73 28.95
N ASN A 478 -8.28 12.48 29.86
CA ASN A 478 -9.65 12.17 30.28
C ASN A 478 -10.67 12.35 29.14
N LYS A 479 -10.42 13.29 28.22
CA LYS A 479 -11.33 13.59 27.10
C LYS A 479 -11.20 12.58 25.95
N PHE A 480 -9.97 12.29 25.52
CA PHE A 480 -9.71 11.47 24.32
C PHE A 480 -9.02 10.13 24.60
N GLY A 481 -8.69 9.83 25.85
CA GLY A 481 -8.03 8.59 26.24
C GLY A 481 -9.00 7.42 26.39
N ILE A 482 -8.44 6.22 26.39
CA ILE A 482 -9.19 4.99 26.64
C ILE A 482 -9.55 4.94 28.12
N LYS A 483 -10.84 4.90 28.43
CA LYS A 483 -11.38 4.95 29.81
C LYS A 483 -10.97 3.77 30.69
N LYS A 484 -10.58 2.63 30.09
CA LYS A 484 -10.12 1.42 30.77
C LYS A 484 -8.63 1.20 30.46
N SER A 485 -7.75 1.42 31.44
CA SER A 485 -6.36 0.97 31.34
C SER A 485 -6.23 -0.40 32.00
N VAL A 486 -5.67 -1.36 31.27
CA VAL A 486 -5.19 -2.63 31.83
C VAL A 486 -3.68 -2.50 32.02
N ASP A 487 -3.14 -2.97 33.15
CA ASP A 487 -1.70 -2.83 33.48
C ASP A 487 -0.79 -3.46 32.43
N SER A 488 -1.18 -4.62 31.88
CA SER A 488 -0.58 -5.22 30.69
C SER A 488 -1.47 -6.38 30.19
N TYR A 489 -1.77 -6.38 28.89
CA TYR A 489 -2.53 -7.40 28.19
C TYR A 489 -1.63 -8.15 27.21
N ARG A 490 -1.60 -9.48 27.35
CA ARG A 490 -0.87 -10.34 26.41
C ARG A 490 -1.79 -10.76 25.28
N ILE A 491 -1.58 -10.19 24.10
CA ILE A 491 -2.31 -10.58 22.89
C ILE A 491 -1.86 -11.95 22.37
N THR A 492 -2.81 -12.70 21.81
CA THR A 492 -2.60 -13.92 21.02
C THR A 492 -2.17 -13.57 19.59
N LYS A 493 -1.75 -14.59 18.83
CA LYS A 493 -1.39 -14.42 17.41
C LYS A 493 -2.57 -13.90 16.58
N ASP A 494 -3.78 -14.40 16.82
CA ASP A 494 -4.97 -13.97 16.08
C ASP A 494 -5.42 -12.56 16.47
N GLU A 495 -5.31 -12.20 17.75
CA GLU A 495 -5.54 -10.82 18.19
C GLU A 495 -4.52 -9.86 17.57
N ALA A 496 -3.26 -10.26 17.44
CA ALA A 496 -2.24 -9.47 16.76
C ALA A 496 -2.58 -9.27 15.27
N LYS A 497 -3.01 -10.32 14.56
CA LYS A 497 -3.48 -10.23 13.17
C LYS A 497 -4.64 -9.24 13.04
N VAL A 498 -5.64 -9.33 13.92
CA VAL A 498 -6.81 -8.44 13.90
C VAL A 498 -6.43 -7.00 14.26
N ALA A 499 -5.52 -6.81 15.22
CA ALA A 499 -5.00 -5.51 15.61
C ALA A 499 -4.23 -4.81 14.48
N ASP A 500 -3.45 -5.58 13.72
CA ASP A 500 -2.71 -5.11 12.55
C ASP A 500 -3.68 -4.73 11.42
N LEU A 501 -4.58 -5.65 11.07
CA LEU A 501 -5.59 -5.44 10.03
C LEU A 501 -6.46 -4.19 10.29
N VAL A 502 -6.88 -3.96 11.53
CA VAL A 502 -7.72 -2.80 11.88
C VAL A 502 -6.93 -1.48 11.92
N THR A 503 -5.60 -1.53 12.04
CA THR A 503 -4.76 -0.33 12.04
C THR A 503 -4.73 0.33 10.65
N GLU A 504 -4.67 -0.48 9.59
CA GLU A 504 -4.77 -0.05 8.19
C GLU A 504 -6.23 0.27 7.79
N GLY A 505 -7.19 -0.39 8.43
CA GLY A 505 -8.62 -0.17 8.25
C GLY A 505 -9.30 -1.32 7.51
N ILE A 506 -10.36 -1.85 8.11
CA ILE A 506 -11.13 -2.98 7.57
C ILE A 506 -12.31 -2.46 6.78
N ARG A 507 -12.27 -2.59 5.44
CA ARG A 507 -13.39 -2.21 4.57
C ARG A 507 -14.62 -3.06 4.87
N LEU A 508 -15.76 -2.42 5.16
CA LEU A 508 -16.99 -3.12 5.51
C LEU A 508 -17.54 -3.95 4.34
N SER A 509 -17.42 -3.45 3.11
CA SER A 509 -17.75 -4.19 1.89
C SER A 509 -16.87 -5.44 1.72
N GLY A 510 -15.59 -5.34 2.06
CA GLY A 510 -14.66 -6.48 2.04
C GLY A 510 -15.05 -7.59 2.99
N LEU A 511 -15.59 -7.27 4.17
CA LEU A 511 -16.03 -8.25 5.17
C LEU A 511 -17.24 -9.10 4.75
N GLU A 512 -17.97 -8.71 3.71
CA GLU A 512 -19.03 -9.56 3.14
C GLU A 512 -18.47 -10.73 2.33
N ARG A 513 -17.16 -10.73 2.07
CA ARG A 513 -16.48 -11.72 1.23
C ARG A 513 -15.48 -12.54 2.03
N SER A 514 -15.49 -13.86 1.83
CA SER A 514 -14.53 -14.78 2.47
C SER A 514 -13.10 -14.54 2.01
N GLU A 515 -12.92 -14.28 0.71
CA GLU A 515 -11.61 -14.11 0.07
C GLU A 515 -10.82 -12.93 0.68
N TYR A 516 -11.51 -11.90 1.15
CA TYR A 516 -10.88 -10.71 1.74
C TYR A 516 -10.10 -11.03 3.03
N LEU A 517 -10.61 -11.97 3.85
CA LEU A 517 -9.97 -12.37 5.11
C LEU A 517 -9.17 -13.67 5.01
N ALA A 518 -9.30 -14.42 3.91
CA ALA A 518 -8.65 -15.70 3.73
C ALA A 518 -7.11 -15.63 3.84
N PRO A 519 -6.40 -14.63 3.29
CA PRO A 519 -4.95 -14.50 3.44
C PRO A 519 -4.50 -14.27 4.89
N TRP A 520 -5.40 -13.83 5.76
CA TRP A 520 -5.16 -13.67 7.19
C TRP A 520 -5.52 -14.93 8.01
N GLU A 521 -6.13 -15.95 7.38
CA GLU A 521 -6.72 -17.12 8.04
C GLU A 521 -7.78 -16.71 9.07
N LEU A 522 -8.58 -15.69 8.72
CA LEU A 522 -9.63 -15.14 9.56
C LEU A 522 -10.99 -15.26 8.87
N ASP A 523 -12.06 -15.28 9.66
CA ASP A 523 -13.43 -15.12 9.18
C ASP A 523 -14.08 -13.92 9.86
N ARG A 524 -15.18 -13.42 9.28
CA ARG A 524 -15.86 -12.22 9.77
C ARG A 524 -16.32 -12.34 11.24
N ARG A 525 -16.83 -13.51 11.66
CA ARG A 525 -17.33 -13.70 13.03
C ARG A 525 -16.17 -13.64 14.01
N LYS A 526 -15.06 -14.30 13.68
CA LYS A 526 -13.81 -14.26 14.46
C LYS A 526 -13.26 -12.84 14.56
N VAL A 527 -13.20 -12.09 13.44
CA VAL A 527 -12.79 -10.68 13.44
C VAL A 527 -13.68 -9.84 14.35
N GLN A 528 -15.01 -9.93 14.20
CA GLN A 528 -15.95 -9.16 15.03
C GLN A 528 -15.78 -9.46 16.53
N HIS A 529 -15.65 -10.74 16.88
CA HIS A 529 -15.46 -11.18 18.26
C HIS A 529 -14.14 -10.65 18.85
N LEU A 530 -13.03 -10.80 18.13
CA LEU A 530 -11.72 -10.34 18.57
C LEU A 530 -11.66 -8.82 18.69
N LEU A 531 -12.22 -8.07 17.73
CA LEU A 531 -12.32 -6.60 17.81
C LEU A 531 -13.12 -6.15 19.03
N SER A 532 -14.27 -6.77 19.28
CA SER A 532 -15.11 -6.46 20.45
C SER A 532 -14.35 -6.72 21.74
N ASN A 533 -13.72 -7.88 21.88
CA ASN A 533 -12.94 -8.24 23.06
C ASN A 533 -11.76 -7.28 23.31
N LEU A 534 -10.99 -6.93 22.27
CA LEU A 534 -9.86 -6.02 22.39
C LEU A 534 -10.30 -4.60 22.73
N SER A 535 -11.44 -4.17 22.18
CA SER A 535 -12.07 -2.89 22.51
C SER A 535 -12.56 -2.85 23.97
N ASP A 536 -13.27 -3.88 24.42
CA ASP A 536 -13.82 -3.97 25.78
C ASP A 536 -12.73 -3.97 26.86
N ARG A 537 -11.56 -4.53 26.52
CA ARG A 537 -10.34 -4.55 27.34
C ARG A 537 -9.48 -3.28 27.23
N GLY A 538 -9.85 -2.32 26.38
CA GLY A 538 -9.08 -1.09 26.20
C GLY A 538 -7.72 -1.27 25.50
N VAL A 539 -7.55 -2.38 24.77
CA VAL A 539 -6.35 -2.67 23.97
C VAL A 539 -6.39 -1.94 22.64
N ILE A 540 -7.59 -1.82 22.05
CA ILE A 540 -7.81 -1.09 20.80
C ILE A 540 -8.93 -0.08 21.01
N GLN A 541 -8.76 1.12 20.48
CA GLN A 541 -9.84 2.09 20.33
C GLN A 541 -10.34 2.03 18.88
N LEU A 542 -11.63 1.77 18.68
CA LEU A 542 -12.24 1.61 17.37
C LEU A 542 -13.01 2.85 16.94
N PHE A 543 -12.95 3.15 15.66
CA PHE A 543 -13.65 4.24 14.98
C PHE A 543 -14.20 3.75 13.65
N TYR A 544 -15.24 4.42 13.18
CA TYR A 544 -15.67 4.32 11.78
C TYR A 544 -15.16 5.55 11.04
N ASP A 545 -14.73 5.35 9.81
CA ASP A 545 -14.38 6.44 8.90
C ASP A 545 -14.80 6.11 7.46
N ALA A 546 -14.79 7.15 6.64
CA ALA A 546 -14.99 7.09 5.20
C ALA A 546 -13.89 7.91 4.54
N SER A 547 -13.33 7.40 3.44
CA SER A 547 -12.24 8.03 2.71
C SER A 547 -12.78 9.18 1.86
N ASP A 548 -12.35 10.42 2.13
CA ASP A 548 -12.56 11.56 1.24
C ASP A 548 -11.25 11.92 0.54
N GLN A 549 -11.14 11.59 -0.74
CA GLN A 549 -9.95 11.88 -1.56
C GLN A 549 -9.67 13.38 -1.76
N LYS A 550 -10.56 14.28 -1.29
CA LYS A 550 -10.35 15.73 -1.31
C LYS A 550 -9.58 16.24 -0.09
N LEU A 551 -9.49 15.44 0.98
CA LEU A 551 -8.73 15.82 2.17
C LEU A 551 -7.23 15.64 1.94
N ILE A 552 -6.45 16.58 2.48
CA ILE A 552 -4.98 16.53 2.49
C ILE A 552 -4.49 16.07 3.85
N SER A 553 -3.44 15.25 3.87
CA SER A 553 -2.77 14.86 5.11
C SER A 553 -1.76 15.92 5.52
N LEU A 554 -1.82 16.36 6.78
CA LEU A 554 -0.91 17.36 7.34
C LEU A 554 -0.18 16.78 8.55
N ALA A 555 1.13 16.98 8.59
CA ALA A 555 1.96 16.71 9.75
C ALA A 555 2.42 18.04 10.35
N THR A 556 2.07 18.30 11.61
CA THR A 556 2.41 19.55 12.31
C THR A 556 3.18 19.24 13.58
N ILE A 557 4.32 19.91 13.76
CA ILE A 557 5.14 19.84 14.97
C ILE A 557 5.02 21.18 15.68
N VAL A 558 4.64 21.16 16.95
CA VAL A 558 4.43 22.37 17.77
C VAL A 558 5.31 22.32 19.00
N HIS A 559 5.95 23.44 19.29
CA HIS A 559 6.76 23.64 20.50
C HIS A 559 6.19 24.80 21.33
N GLY A 560 6.20 24.66 22.65
CA GLY A 560 5.72 25.69 23.57
C GLY A 560 5.47 25.15 24.98
N PRO A 561 4.88 25.98 25.87
CA PRO A 561 4.49 25.53 27.20
C PRO A 561 3.52 24.34 27.12
N PRO A 562 3.69 23.28 27.94
CA PRO A 562 2.93 22.03 27.80
C PRO A 562 1.41 22.22 27.76
N GLU A 563 0.88 23.12 28.59
CA GLU A 563 -0.55 23.42 28.67
C GLU A 563 -1.10 24.17 27.45
N LYS A 564 -0.26 24.94 26.75
CA LYS A 564 -0.60 25.62 25.50
C LYS A 564 -0.59 24.63 24.34
N VAL A 565 0.43 23.79 24.28
CA VAL A 565 0.53 22.72 23.27
C VAL A 565 -0.66 21.76 23.42
N ALA A 566 -0.96 21.29 24.64
CA ALA A 566 -2.11 20.42 24.88
C ALA A 566 -3.45 21.09 24.55
N SER A 567 -3.59 22.40 24.77
CA SER A 567 -4.78 23.17 24.36
C SER A 567 -4.95 23.16 22.84
N LEU A 568 -3.88 23.46 22.10
CA LEU A 568 -3.89 23.45 20.65
C LEU A 568 -4.16 22.05 20.08
N CYS A 569 -3.49 21.02 20.60
CA CYS A 569 -3.73 19.63 20.22
C CYS A 569 -5.18 19.20 20.48
N SER A 570 -5.78 19.60 21.61
CA SER A 570 -7.20 19.32 21.90
C SER A 570 -8.11 19.95 20.84
N SER A 571 -7.85 21.20 20.46
CA SER A 571 -8.64 21.86 19.41
C SER A 571 -8.48 21.19 18.06
N PHE A 572 -7.26 20.82 17.64
CA PHE A 572 -7.06 20.05 16.42
C PHE A 572 -7.84 18.74 16.44
N LEU A 573 -7.73 17.97 17.53
CA LEU A 573 -8.46 16.70 17.70
C LEU A 573 -9.98 16.83 17.66
N GLU A 574 -10.56 18.02 17.86
CA GLU A 574 -12.01 18.28 17.83
C GLU A 574 -12.49 18.96 16.56
N CYS A 575 -11.60 19.70 15.88
CA CYS A 575 -11.97 20.69 14.88
C CYS A 575 -11.40 20.40 13.50
N THR A 576 -10.65 19.30 13.31
CA THR A 576 -10.18 18.84 11.99
C THR A 576 -10.78 17.50 11.61
N PRO A 577 -10.98 17.23 10.31
CA PRO A 577 -11.62 16.01 9.80
C PRO A 577 -11.06 14.70 10.39
#